data_AF-A0A4Y8IEH0-F1
#
_entry.id   AF-A0A4Y8IEH0-F1
#
_cell.length_a   1.000
_cell.length_b   1.000
_cell.length_c   1.000
_cell.angle_alpha   90.00
_cell.angle_beta   90.00
_cell.angle_gamma   90.00
#
_symmetry.space_group_name_H-M   'P 1'
#
loop_
_entity.id
_entity.type
_entity.pdbx_description
1 polymer ?
#
loop_
_entity_poly.entity_id
_entity_poly.type
_entity_poly.pdbx_seq_one_letter_code
_entity_poly.pdbx_strand_id
1 'polypeptide(L)'
;MKIKNNYNRGFTLMELVTVISILGILAAMAVPKFFNLRFKAQIETENQIIGTIRAGLETYAAHKIAFTGIKTYPVSTTSTVLLDVLSSVPSDWSYSSGSPGTITHTRSDSTISWTYTRSTNDVYSIGTRSAI
;
A
#
# COMPACT_ATOMS: atom_id res chain seq x y z
N MET A 1 -4.54 -47.30 -51.92
CA MET A 1 -4.16 -46.21 -50.98
C MET A 1 -5.15 -46.23 -49.82
N LYS A 2 -4.69 -46.53 -48.59
CA LYS A 2 -5.57 -46.75 -47.43
C LYS A 2 -5.63 -45.45 -46.61
N ILE A 3 -6.77 -44.77 -46.60
CA ILE A 3 -6.96 -43.53 -45.83
C ILE A 3 -7.16 -43.92 -44.37
N LYS A 4 -6.26 -43.46 -43.49
CA LYS A 4 -6.42 -43.59 -42.03
C LYS A 4 -7.46 -42.57 -41.56
N ASN A 5 -8.61 -43.03 -41.10
CA ASN A 5 -9.59 -42.16 -40.42
C ASN A 5 -9.05 -41.78 -39.04
N ASN A 6 -8.73 -40.50 -38.85
CA ASN A 6 -8.41 -39.94 -37.54
C ASN A 6 -9.72 -39.79 -36.77
N TYR A 7 -9.88 -40.54 -35.69
CA TYR A 7 -10.98 -40.36 -34.74
C TYR A 7 -10.77 -39.03 -34.00
N ASN A 8 -11.39 -37.96 -34.49
CA ASN A 8 -11.53 -36.72 -33.74
C ASN A 8 -12.46 -36.99 -32.56
N ARG A 9 -11.88 -37.31 -31.40
CA ARG A 9 -12.60 -37.43 -30.14
C ARG A 9 -13.13 -36.05 -29.75
N GLY A 10 -14.42 -35.82 -29.98
CA GLY A 10 -15.11 -34.63 -29.50
C GLY A 10 -15.13 -34.60 -27.97
N PHE A 11 -15.01 -33.41 -27.39
CA PHE A 11 -15.10 -33.18 -25.95
C PHE A 11 -16.50 -33.56 -25.46
N THR A 12 -16.60 -34.31 -24.36
CA THR A 12 -17.91 -34.71 -23.84
C THR A 12 -18.55 -33.56 -23.06
N LEU A 13 -19.89 -33.45 -23.10
CA LEU A 13 -20.61 -32.45 -22.28
C LEU A 13 -20.35 -32.65 -20.79
N MET A 14 -20.16 -33.91 -20.35
CA MET A 14 -19.85 -34.23 -18.96
C MET A 14 -18.46 -33.77 -18.53
N GLU A 15 -17.45 -33.82 -19.41
CA GLU A 15 -16.13 -33.23 -19.14
C GLU A 15 -16.24 -31.72 -18.94
N LEU A 16 -17.07 -31.03 -19.74
CA LEU A 16 -17.27 -29.60 -19.56
C LEU A 16 -17.93 -29.29 -18.21
N VAL A 17 -19.00 -30.04 -17.88
CA VAL A 17 -19.78 -29.84 -16.65
C VAL A 17 -18.94 -30.12 -15.40
N THR A 18 -18.17 -31.21 -15.39
CA THR A 18 -17.30 -31.54 -14.24
C THR A 18 -16.20 -30.50 -14.07
N VAL A 19 -15.56 -30.04 -15.15
CA VAL A 19 -14.54 -28.97 -15.08
C VAL A 19 -15.11 -27.67 -14.51
N ILE A 20 -16.24 -27.17 -15.02
CA ILE A 20 -16.84 -25.93 -14.48
C ILE A 20 -17.35 -26.12 -13.05
N SER A 21 -17.78 -27.32 -12.66
CA SER A 21 -18.21 -27.60 -11.28
C SER A 21 -17.03 -27.53 -10.29
N ILE A 22 -15.88 -28.10 -10.66
CA ILE A 22 -14.66 -28.04 -9.84
C ILE A 22 -14.16 -26.59 -9.77
N LEU A 23 -14.11 -25.88 -10.91
CA LEU A 23 -13.74 -24.46 -10.94
C LEU A 23 -14.70 -23.59 -10.12
N GLY A 24 -16.00 -23.90 -10.10
CA GLY A 24 -16.99 -23.20 -9.29
C GLY A 24 -16.73 -23.33 -7.79
N ILE A 25 -16.42 -24.53 -7.31
CA ILE A 25 -16.09 -24.78 -5.89
C ILE A 25 -14.79 -24.06 -5.51
N LEU A 26 -13.75 -24.17 -6.35
CA LEU A 26 -12.47 -23.49 -6.13
C LEU A 26 -12.63 -21.97 -6.10
N ALA A 27 -13.41 -21.40 -7.02
CA ALA A 27 -13.69 -19.97 -7.08
C ALA A 27 -14.43 -19.50 -5.82
N ALA A 28 -15.45 -20.23 -5.36
CA ALA A 28 -16.20 -19.89 -4.16
C ALA A 28 -15.31 -19.80 -2.90
N MET A 29 -14.31 -20.67 -2.78
CA MET A 29 -13.33 -20.62 -1.68
C MET A 29 -12.26 -19.53 -1.86
N ALA A 30 -11.83 -19.28 -3.10
CA ALA A 30 -10.73 -18.36 -3.40
C ALA A 30 -11.13 -16.88 -3.24
N VAL A 31 -12.34 -16.50 -3.65
CA VAL A 31 -12.84 -15.12 -3.63
C VAL A 31 -12.74 -14.46 -2.25
N PRO A 32 -13.28 -15.03 -1.14
CA PRO A 32 -13.20 -14.38 0.17
C PRO A 32 -11.75 -14.26 0.68
N LYS A 33 -10.89 -15.24 0.37
CA LYS A 33 -9.47 -15.17 0.72
C LYS A 33 -8.76 -14.05 -0.04
N PHE A 34 -9.08 -13.88 -1.33
CA PHE A 34 -8.50 -12.84 -2.16
C PHE A 34 -8.79 -11.43 -1.64
N PHE A 35 -10.03 -11.15 -1.23
CA PHE A 35 -10.38 -9.84 -0.64
C PHE A 35 -9.58 -9.53 0.63
N ASN A 36 -9.46 -10.50 1.54
CA ASN A 36 -8.66 -10.34 2.75
C ASN A 36 -7.17 -10.12 2.45
N LEU A 37 -6.62 -10.85 1.48
CA LEU A 37 -5.22 -10.69 1.06
C LEU A 37 -4.97 -9.31 0.47
N ARG A 38 -5.87 -8.80 -0.37
CA ARG A 38 -5.75 -7.44 -0.92
C ARG A 38 -5.75 -6.36 0.16
N PHE A 39 -6.67 -6.46 1.12
CA PHE A 39 -6.73 -5.50 2.23
C PHE A 39 -5.47 -5.55 3.10
N LYS A 40 -4.98 -6.75 3.41
CA LYS A 40 -3.72 -6.91 4.15
C LYS A 40 -2.52 -6.35 3.38
N ALA A 41 -2.40 -6.66 2.09
CA ALA A 41 -1.31 -6.16 1.25
C ALA A 41 -1.29 -4.62 1.20
N GLN A 42 -2.47 -3.98 1.16
CA GLN A 42 -2.58 -2.52 1.22
C GLN A 42 -2.06 -1.96 2.56
N ILE A 43 -2.47 -2.53 3.69
CA ILE A 43 -1.99 -2.11 5.01
C ILE A 43 -0.47 -2.29 5.13
N GLU A 44 0.07 -3.40 4.66
CA GLU A 44 1.52 -3.63 4.70
C GLU A 44 2.29 -2.63 3.83
N THR A 45 1.76 -2.28 2.65
CA THR A 45 2.35 -1.26 1.78
C THR A 45 2.36 0.10 2.46
N GLU A 46 1.26 0.47 3.14
CA GLU A 46 1.18 1.71 3.90
C GLU A 46 2.19 1.74 5.05
N ASN A 47 2.31 0.64 5.80
CA ASN A 47 3.29 0.53 6.87
C ASN A 47 4.73 0.64 6.35
N GLN A 48 5.03 0.07 5.18
CA GLN A 48 6.34 0.18 4.54
C GLN A 48 6.66 1.62 4.13
N ILE A 49 5.69 2.34 3.56
CA ILE A 49 5.86 3.75 3.17
C ILE A 49 6.08 4.60 4.41
N ILE A 50 5.26 4.46 5.45
CA ILE A 50 5.43 5.18 6.72
C ILE A 50 6.79 4.84 7.37
N GLY A 51 7.22 3.59 7.32
CA GLY A 51 8.55 3.17 7.80
C GLY A 51 9.69 3.86 7.06
N THR A 52 9.58 3.96 5.74
CA THR A 52 10.55 4.67 4.88
C THR A 52 10.60 6.16 5.21
N ILE A 53 9.45 6.80 5.42
CA ILE A 53 9.35 8.19 5.84
C ILE A 53 10.06 8.40 7.19
N ARG A 54 9.78 7.54 8.19
CA ARG A 54 10.44 7.61 9.51
C ARG A 54 11.96 7.48 9.40
N ALA A 55 12.45 6.55 8.57
CA ALA A 55 13.89 6.36 8.35
C ALA A 55 14.54 7.59 7.70
N GLY A 56 13.88 8.20 6.71
CA GLY A 56 14.32 9.46 6.11
C GLY A 56 14.39 10.61 7.13
N LEU A 57 13.39 10.71 8.02
CA LEU A 57 13.36 11.73 9.07
C LEU A 57 14.46 11.52 10.13
N GLU A 58 14.77 10.28 10.51
CA GLU A 58 15.90 9.97 11.40
C GLU A 58 17.24 10.32 10.74
N THR A 59 17.40 10.01 9.45
CA THR A 59 18.61 10.37 8.69
C THR A 59 18.82 11.88 8.67
N TYR A 60 17.75 12.66 8.45
CA TYR A 60 17.81 14.10 8.55
C TYR A 60 18.19 14.59 9.95
N ALA A 61 17.56 14.03 10.98
CA ALA A 61 17.86 14.43 12.36
C ALA A 61 19.31 14.11 12.74
N ALA A 62 19.84 12.97 12.31
CA ALA A 62 21.24 12.59 12.47
C ALA A 62 22.18 13.58 11.77
N HIS A 63 21.86 13.98 10.54
CA HIS A 63 22.59 15.04 9.84
C HIS A 63 22.56 16.35 10.63
N LYS A 64 21.40 16.79 11.13
CA LYS A 64 21.31 18.02 11.94
C LYS A 64 22.14 17.96 13.21
N ILE A 65 22.18 16.82 13.91
CA ILE A 65 23.08 16.65 15.07
C ILE A 65 24.53 16.86 14.68
N ALA A 66 24.98 16.33 13.54
CA ALA A 66 26.37 16.48 13.09
C ALA A 66 26.78 17.94 12.83
N PHE A 67 25.85 18.80 12.37
CA PHE A 67 26.16 20.19 12.03
C PHE A 67 25.80 21.20 13.13
N THR A 68 24.70 20.98 13.85
CA THR A 68 24.17 21.94 14.84
C THR A 68 24.23 21.42 16.27
N GLY A 69 24.63 20.17 16.50
CA GLY A 69 24.67 19.55 17.82
C GLY A 69 23.30 19.29 18.46
N ILE A 70 22.21 19.57 17.75
CA ILE A 70 20.84 19.51 18.25
C ILE A 70 20.04 18.54 17.37
N LYS A 71 19.38 17.55 18.01
CA LYS A 71 18.44 16.68 17.33
C LYS A 71 17.18 17.47 17.00
N THR A 72 16.93 17.70 15.72
CA THR A 72 15.74 18.43 15.26
C THR A 72 15.20 17.81 14.00
N TYR A 73 13.88 17.68 13.95
CA TYR A 73 13.16 17.15 12.80
C TYR A 73 12.61 18.28 11.92
N PRO A 74 12.41 18.03 10.61
CA PRO A 74 12.08 19.09 9.66
C PRO A 74 10.70 19.70 9.94
N VAL A 75 10.60 21.02 9.71
CA VAL A 75 9.32 21.71 9.69
C VAL A 75 8.64 21.57 8.34
N SER A 76 7.35 21.36 8.41
CA SER A 76 6.49 20.94 7.33
C SER A 76 6.21 22.02 6.28
N THR A 77 6.43 23.29 6.62
CA THR A 77 6.06 24.42 5.78
C THR A 77 7.09 24.76 4.72
N THR A 78 8.31 24.19 4.77
CA THR A 78 9.40 24.63 3.87
C THR A 78 10.59 23.67 3.77
N SER A 79 10.52 22.47 4.36
CA SER A 79 11.66 21.55 4.29
C SER A 79 11.66 20.81 2.95
N THR A 80 12.53 21.24 2.03
CA THR A 80 12.89 20.53 0.81
C THR A 80 13.20 19.05 1.07
N VAL A 81 13.68 18.70 2.27
CA VAL A 81 13.95 17.32 2.67
C VAL A 81 12.69 16.49 2.88
N LEU A 82 11.62 17.09 3.41
CA LEU A 82 10.35 16.37 3.57
C LEU A 82 9.67 16.19 2.20
N LEU A 83 9.83 17.18 1.31
CA LEU A 83 9.51 17.06 -0.11
C LEU A 83 10.37 16.03 -0.85
N ASP A 84 11.65 15.86 -0.50
CA ASP A 84 12.57 14.88 -1.10
C ASP A 84 12.23 13.46 -0.65
N VAL A 85 12.01 13.26 0.66
CA VAL A 85 11.50 12.00 1.22
C VAL A 85 10.12 11.66 0.64
N LEU A 86 9.23 12.66 0.47
CA LEU A 86 7.92 12.46 -0.15
C LEU A 86 7.93 12.37 -1.68
N SER A 87 8.97 12.86 -2.37
CA SER A 87 9.09 12.74 -3.83
C SER A 87 9.28 11.28 -4.27
N SER A 88 9.76 10.45 -3.36
CA SER A 88 9.84 8.99 -3.52
C SER A 88 8.51 8.28 -3.23
N VAL A 89 7.52 8.99 -2.70
CA VAL A 89 6.23 8.42 -2.32
C VAL A 89 5.24 8.58 -3.48
N PRO A 90 4.42 7.55 -3.78
CA PRO A 90 3.40 7.60 -4.81
C PRO A 90 2.42 8.79 -4.70
N SER A 91 1.85 9.23 -5.83
CA SER A 91 1.04 10.46 -5.96
C SER A 91 -0.29 10.45 -5.20
N ASP A 92 -0.75 9.28 -4.76
CA ASP A 92 -1.90 9.06 -3.88
C ASP A 92 -1.59 9.37 -2.41
N TRP A 93 -0.34 9.69 -2.09
CA TRP A 93 0.08 10.18 -0.79
C TRP A 93 0.28 11.70 -0.83
N SER A 94 -0.13 12.34 0.25
CA SER A 94 0.05 13.77 0.44
C SER A 94 0.48 14.06 1.87
N TYR A 95 1.02 15.25 2.06
CA TYR A 95 1.40 15.74 3.36
C TYR A 95 0.91 17.17 3.57
N SER A 96 0.27 17.38 4.71
CA SER A 96 -0.18 18.69 5.17
C SER A 96 0.69 19.17 6.32
N SER A 97 1.17 20.39 6.17
CA SER A 97 2.00 21.05 7.17
C SER A 97 1.19 21.58 8.34
N GLY A 98 1.51 21.14 9.55
CA GLY A 98 0.94 21.65 10.80
C GLY A 98 1.78 21.26 12.02
N SER A 99 1.31 21.66 13.20
CA SER A 99 1.80 21.16 14.48
C SER A 99 0.61 20.62 15.29
N PRO A 100 0.26 19.33 15.14
CA PRO A 100 1.00 18.31 14.39
C PRO A 100 0.71 18.33 12.88
N GLY A 101 1.61 17.76 12.08
CA GLY A 101 1.42 17.58 10.63
C GLY A 101 0.61 16.33 10.31
N THR A 102 0.13 16.21 9.07
CA THR A 102 -0.69 15.06 8.66
C THR A 102 -0.17 14.47 7.36
N ILE A 103 0.13 13.17 7.35
CA ILE A 103 0.39 12.37 6.15
C ILE A 103 -0.92 11.70 5.77
N THR A 104 -1.34 11.79 4.51
CA THR A 104 -2.63 11.27 4.05
C THR A 104 -2.42 10.38 2.84
N HIS A 105 -3.04 9.20 2.84
CA HIS A 105 -3.12 8.30 1.70
C HIS A 105 -4.58 8.24 1.23
N THR A 106 -4.82 8.60 -0.02
CA THR A 106 -6.15 8.59 -0.64
C THR A 106 -6.28 7.39 -1.55
N ARG A 107 -7.05 6.39 -1.11
CA ARG A 107 -7.42 5.23 -1.91
C ARG A 107 -8.68 5.56 -2.71
N SER A 108 -9.01 4.71 -3.68
CA SER A 108 -10.25 4.83 -4.46
C SER A 108 -11.53 4.76 -3.62
N ASP A 109 -11.47 4.16 -2.43
CA ASP A 109 -12.63 3.88 -1.57
C ASP A 109 -12.58 4.59 -0.20
N SER A 110 -11.41 5.09 0.21
CA SER A 110 -11.20 5.58 1.56
C SER A 110 -9.95 6.43 1.66
N THR A 111 -9.96 7.39 2.58
CA THR A 111 -8.78 8.16 2.94
C THR A 111 -8.30 7.74 4.33
N ILE A 112 -7.00 7.51 4.47
CA ILE A 112 -6.34 7.19 5.75
C ILE A 112 -5.32 8.27 6.04
N SER A 113 -5.20 8.67 7.31
CA SER A 113 -4.26 9.70 7.72
C SER A 113 -3.43 9.28 8.92
N TRP A 114 -2.19 9.72 8.94
CA TRP A 114 -1.25 9.59 10.05
C TRP A 114 -0.85 10.97 10.51
N THR A 115 -0.67 11.12 11.81
CA THR A 115 -0.21 12.36 12.39
C THR A 115 1.28 12.29 12.68
N TYR A 116 1.97 13.33 12.26
CA TYR A 116 3.39 13.52 12.43
C TYR A 116 3.66 14.59 13.48
N THR A 117 4.34 14.18 14.56
CA THR A 117 4.73 15.10 15.65
C THR A 117 6.22 15.41 15.57
N ARG A 118 6.54 16.68 15.32
CA ARG A 118 7.92 17.15 15.14
C ARG A 118 8.81 16.96 16.37
N SER A 119 8.27 17.07 17.58
CA SER A 119 9.10 16.98 18.81
C SER A 119 9.65 15.59 19.05
N THR A 120 8.97 14.55 18.56
CA THR A 120 9.30 13.15 18.85
C THR A 120 9.62 12.31 17.62
N ASN A 121 9.29 12.76 16.40
CA ASN A 121 9.29 11.94 15.17
C ASN A 121 8.32 10.76 15.23
N ASP A 122 7.31 10.86 16.09
CA ASP A 122 6.25 9.87 16.13
C ASP A 122 5.31 10.10 14.95
N VAL A 123 5.07 9.01 14.20
CA VAL A 123 4.07 8.95 13.13
C VAL A 123 3.01 7.94 13.53
N TYR A 124 1.89 8.37 14.10
CA TYR A 124 0.83 7.46 14.53
C TYR A 124 -0.36 7.52 13.58
N SER A 125 -1.04 6.39 13.38
CA SER A 125 -2.27 6.36 12.59
C SER A 125 -3.38 7.09 13.35
N ILE A 126 -4.03 8.06 12.71
CA ILE A 126 -5.32 8.55 13.17
C ILE A 126 -6.38 7.78 12.40
N GLY A 127 -7.19 7.00 13.13
CA GLY A 127 -8.20 6.11 12.57
C GLY A 127 -9.41 6.80 11.92
N THR A 128 -9.27 7.98 11.32
CA THR A 128 -10.35 8.59 10.55
C THR A 128 -10.36 8.00 9.14
N ARG A 129 -11.01 6.84 8.99
CA ARG A 129 -11.38 6.32 7.68
C ARG A 129 -12.60 7.13 7.21
N SER A 130 -12.37 8.19 6.45
CA SER A 130 -13.45 8.82 5.72
C SER A 130 -13.64 8.06 4.42
N ALA A 131 -14.83 7.47 4.23
CA ALA A 131 -15.26 7.09 2.89
C ALA A 131 -15.35 8.37 2.05
N ILE A 132 -15.00 8.25 0.77
CA ILE A 132 -15.28 9.29 -0.23
C ILE A 132 -16.75 9.17 -0.61
#